data_AF-A0A950TW42-F1
#
_entry.id   AF-A0A950TW42-F1
#
_cell.length_a   1.000
_cell.length_b   1.000
_cell.length_c   1.000
_cell.angle_alpha   90.00
_cell.angle_beta   90.00
_cell.angle_gamma   90.00
#
_symmetry.space_group_name_H-M   'P 1'
#
loop_
_entity.id
_entity.type
_entity.pdbx_description
1 polymer ?
#
loop_
_entity_poly.entity_id
_entity_poly.type
_entity_poly.pdbx_seq_one_letter_code
_entity_poly.pdbx_strand_id
1 'polypeptide(L)'
;MLADRLETKPPEFIARDRSVHPPAYTPDYKTTVLRSPRLPLLSLQNSLSEVTGPVFGHNEIGPLDNDLILNYAKDAEAIGPRIIVHGQVMDQNGRGVPHVLVEFWQANAGGRYRHRNDNYIAPIDPNFGGCGRTISDETGYYYFRTIKPGPYPWRNYANSWRPAHI
;
A
#
# COMPACT_ATOMS: atom_id res chain seq x y z
N MET A 1 7.82 -50.02 -7.95
CA MET A 1 6.62 -49.15 -8.00
C MET A 1 7.05 -47.77 -7.57
N LEU A 2 7.35 -46.91 -8.54
CA LEU A 2 7.65 -45.49 -8.29
C LEU A 2 6.30 -44.82 -8.04
N ALA A 3 6.07 -44.31 -6.84
CA ALA A 3 4.92 -43.47 -6.58
C ALA A 3 5.13 -42.17 -7.38
N ASP A 4 4.23 -41.91 -8.33
CA ASP A 4 4.04 -40.58 -8.90
C ASP A 4 3.92 -39.61 -7.73
N ARG A 5 4.97 -38.82 -7.51
CA ARG A 5 4.82 -37.58 -6.75
C ARG A 5 3.82 -36.77 -7.57
N LEU A 6 2.57 -36.72 -7.10
CA LEU A 6 1.58 -35.77 -7.58
C LEU A 6 2.28 -34.42 -7.62
N GLU A 7 2.64 -33.99 -8.82
CA GLU A 7 3.21 -32.69 -9.08
C GLU A 7 2.11 -31.72 -8.71
N THR A 8 2.16 -31.22 -7.48
CA THR A 8 1.20 -30.25 -6.97
C THR A 8 1.37 -29.03 -7.85
N LYS A 9 0.43 -28.84 -8.79
CA LYS A 9 0.37 -27.67 -9.65
C LYS A 9 0.58 -26.45 -8.74
N PRO A 10 1.52 -25.53 -9.05
CA PRO A 10 1.74 -24.37 -8.22
C PRO A 10 0.40 -23.65 -8.01
N PRO A 11 0.14 -23.13 -6.80
CA PRO A 11 -1.12 -22.49 -6.50
C PRO A 11 -1.39 -21.40 -7.52
N GLU A 12 -2.53 -21.51 -8.20
CA GLU A 12 -2.93 -20.58 -9.25
C GLU A 12 -3.70 -19.42 -8.62
N PHE A 13 -3.51 -18.20 -9.14
CA PHE A 13 -4.30 -17.06 -8.72
C PHE A 13 -5.67 -17.08 -9.37
N ILE A 14 -6.72 -16.77 -8.61
CA ILE A 14 -8.07 -16.57 -9.14
C ILE A 14 -8.03 -15.36 -10.09
N ALA A 15 -8.66 -15.50 -11.26
CA ALA A 15 -8.76 -14.41 -12.21
C ALA A 15 -9.45 -13.19 -11.57
N ARG A 16 -8.86 -12.01 -11.74
CA ARG A 16 -9.42 -10.77 -11.19
C ARG A 16 -10.77 -10.46 -11.84
N ASP A 17 -11.80 -10.29 -11.02
CA ASP A 17 -13.03 -9.63 -11.46
C ASP A 17 -12.76 -8.13 -11.61
N ARG A 18 -12.63 -7.66 -12.85
CA ARG A 18 -12.32 -6.25 -13.12
C ARG A 18 -13.51 -5.31 -12.91
N SER A 19 -14.72 -5.83 -12.68
CA SER A 19 -15.90 -5.01 -12.42
C SER A 19 -15.96 -4.45 -11.00
N VAL A 20 -15.32 -5.13 -10.03
CA VAL A 20 -15.18 -4.65 -8.64
C VAL A 20 -13.99 -3.72 -8.43
N HIS A 21 -13.13 -3.59 -9.45
CA HIS A 21 -12.00 -2.65 -9.47
C HIS A 21 -12.37 -1.36 -10.22
N PRO A 22 -11.70 -0.23 -9.94
CA PRO A 22 -11.93 0.99 -10.69
C PRO A 22 -11.56 0.80 -12.18
N PRO A 23 -12.40 1.25 -13.13
CA PRO A 23 -12.07 1.17 -14.54
C PRO A 23 -10.90 2.11 -14.87
N ALA A 24 -10.06 1.69 -15.83
CA ALA A 24 -8.91 2.49 -16.25
C ALA A 24 -9.29 3.90 -16.72
N TYR A 25 -10.42 4.03 -17.42
CA TYR A 25 -11.00 5.30 -17.83
C TYR A 25 -12.10 5.73 -16.86
N THR A 26 -11.74 6.59 -15.89
CA THR A 26 -12.67 7.17 -14.91
C THR A 26 -12.62 8.70 -15.04
N PRO A 27 -13.38 9.32 -15.97
CA PRO A 27 -13.15 10.71 -16.41
C PRO A 27 -13.28 11.78 -15.32
N ASP A 28 -14.03 11.50 -14.25
CA ASP A 28 -14.11 12.40 -13.09
C ASP A 28 -12.79 12.50 -12.30
N TYR A 29 -11.91 11.51 -12.44
CA TYR A 29 -10.52 11.60 -12.07
C TYR A 29 -9.71 11.99 -13.32
N LYS A 30 -9.59 13.29 -13.57
CA LYS A 30 -9.13 13.84 -14.87
C LYS A 30 -7.81 13.28 -15.38
N THR A 31 -6.86 12.97 -14.48
CA THR A 31 -5.56 12.40 -14.84
C THR A 31 -5.70 11.07 -15.59
N THR A 32 -6.76 10.30 -15.37
CA THR A 32 -6.96 9.00 -16.04
C THR A 32 -7.27 9.15 -17.52
N VAL A 33 -7.80 10.30 -17.98
CA VAL A 33 -8.21 10.51 -19.39
C VAL A 33 -7.06 10.27 -20.38
N LEU A 34 -5.85 10.68 -19.99
CA LEU A 34 -4.61 10.51 -20.78
C LEU A 34 -3.76 9.34 -20.29
N ARG A 35 -4.20 8.60 -19.27
CA ARG A 35 -3.46 7.47 -18.66
C ARG A 35 -4.28 6.18 -18.64
N SER A 36 -5.27 6.08 -19.51
CA SER A 36 -6.12 4.90 -19.69
C SER A 36 -5.84 4.25 -21.05
N PRO A 37 -5.37 3.00 -21.10
CA PRO A 37 -5.27 2.25 -22.36
C PRO A 37 -6.60 2.24 -23.11
N ARG A 38 -6.54 2.38 -24.44
CA ARG A 38 -7.73 2.42 -25.32
C ARG A 38 -8.09 1.07 -25.92
N LEU A 39 -7.17 0.11 -25.85
CA LEU A 39 -7.37 -1.25 -26.31
C LEU A 39 -7.69 -2.17 -25.13
N PRO A 40 -8.41 -3.27 -25.37
CA PRO A 40 -8.66 -4.27 -24.32
C PRO A 40 -7.34 -4.88 -23.83
N LEU A 41 -7.31 -5.26 -22.57
CA LEU A 41 -6.20 -6.03 -22.00
C LEU A 41 -6.20 -7.43 -22.61
N LEU A 42 -5.01 -7.91 -22.99
CA LEU A 42 -4.84 -9.30 -23.41
C LEU A 42 -4.84 -10.20 -22.18
N SER A 43 -5.70 -11.21 -22.19
CA SER A 43 -5.75 -12.21 -21.13
C SER A 43 -4.82 -13.36 -21.48
N LEU A 44 -3.86 -13.64 -20.61
CA LEU A 44 -2.90 -14.72 -20.74
C LEU A 44 -3.16 -15.76 -19.65
N GLN A 45 -2.85 -17.03 -19.94
CA GLN A 45 -2.80 -18.05 -18.91
C GLN A 45 -1.58 -17.81 -18.02
N ASN A 46 -1.73 -18.10 -16.72
CA ASN A 46 -0.62 -17.96 -15.78
C ASN A 46 0.50 -18.94 -16.14
N SER A 47 1.73 -18.44 -16.10
CA SER A 47 2.95 -19.24 -16.16
C SER A 47 3.79 -19.04 -14.90
N LEU A 48 5.00 -19.61 -14.85
CA LEU A 48 5.96 -19.33 -13.77
C LEU A 48 6.27 -17.83 -13.63
N SER A 49 6.21 -17.08 -14.72
CA SER A 49 6.40 -15.62 -14.71
C SER A 49 5.35 -14.87 -13.89
N GLU A 50 4.12 -15.38 -13.79
CA GLU A 50 3.02 -14.73 -13.08
C GLU A 50 2.76 -15.32 -11.69
N VAL A 51 3.08 -16.60 -11.46
CA VAL A 51 2.80 -17.28 -10.17
C VAL A 51 3.95 -17.23 -9.17
N THR A 52 5.11 -16.71 -9.58
CA THR A 52 6.25 -16.49 -8.68
C THR A 52 6.48 -15.01 -8.43
N GLY A 53 7.14 -14.70 -7.32
CA GLY A 53 7.45 -13.32 -6.93
C GLY A 53 8.56 -13.29 -5.87
N PRO A 54 9.07 -12.09 -5.54
CA PRO A 54 10.08 -11.94 -4.50
C PRO A 54 9.53 -12.34 -3.12
N VAL A 55 10.40 -12.86 -2.27
CA VAL A 55 10.12 -13.13 -0.86
C VAL A 55 10.99 -12.21 -0.03
N PHE A 56 10.39 -11.56 0.96
CA PHE A 56 11.06 -10.62 1.85
C PHE A 56 11.12 -11.19 3.27
N GLY A 57 12.27 -11.06 3.93
CA GLY A 57 12.49 -11.56 5.28
C GLY A 57 12.44 -10.45 6.33
N HIS A 58 12.17 -10.80 7.59
CA HIS A 58 12.22 -9.84 8.71
C HIS A 58 13.60 -9.16 8.86
N ASN A 59 14.67 -9.81 8.42
CA ASN A 59 16.03 -9.27 8.44
C ASN A 59 16.23 -8.07 7.47
N GLU A 60 15.27 -7.79 6.60
CA GLU A 60 15.33 -6.71 5.61
C GLU A 60 14.64 -5.42 6.09
N ILE A 61 14.04 -5.45 7.29
CA ILE A 61 13.25 -4.36 7.87
C ILE A 61 13.91 -3.85 9.16
N GLY A 62 14.06 -2.53 9.27
CA GLY A 62 14.62 -1.87 10.46
C GLY A 62 13.67 -1.91 11.66
N PRO A 63 14.18 -1.79 12.89
CA PRO A 63 13.38 -1.91 14.12
C PRO A 63 12.28 -0.85 14.27
N LEU A 64 12.37 0.27 13.55
CA LEU A 64 11.39 1.35 13.56
C LEU A 64 10.64 1.49 12.23
N ASP A 65 10.85 0.62 11.25
CA ASP A 65 10.25 0.77 9.92
C ASP A 65 8.71 0.75 9.96
N ASN A 66 8.10 0.16 11.00
CA ASN A 66 6.65 0.16 11.25
C ASN A 66 6.18 1.18 12.31
N ASP A 67 7.02 2.14 12.70
CA ASP A 67 6.67 3.19 13.66
C ASP A 67 6.99 4.58 13.09
N LEU A 68 6.05 5.15 12.33
CA LEU A 68 6.17 6.47 11.71
C LEU A 68 6.20 7.62 12.72
N ILE A 69 5.87 7.34 13.99
CA ILE A 69 5.98 8.33 15.06
C ILE A 69 7.47 8.58 15.36
N LEU A 70 8.31 7.54 15.22
CA LEU A 70 9.70 7.54 15.66
C LEU A 70 10.70 7.43 14.50
N ASN A 71 10.35 6.81 13.37
CA ASN A 71 11.31 6.46 12.32
C ASN A 71 11.96 7.65 11.60
N TYR A 72 11.40 8.85 11.77
CA TYR A 72 11.94 10.10 11.27
C TYR A 72 12.06 11.16 12.37
N ALA A 73 11.76 10.80 13.63
CA ALA A 73 11.85 11.71 14.75
C ALA A 73 13.31 12.18 14.92
N LYS A 74 13.48 13.46 15.24
CA LYS A 74 14.78 14.05 15.59
C LYS A 74 14.81 14.26 17.10
N ASP A 75 14.32 15.41 17.53
CA ASP A 75 14.37 15.85 18.93
C ASP A 75 13.00 15.74 19.63
N ALA A 76 11.95 15.43 18.86
CA ALA A 76 10.59 15.27 19.35
C ALA A 76 9.82 14.26 18.48
N GLU A 77 8.70 13.75 19.01
CA GLU A 77 7.77 12.93 18.25
C GLU A 77 6.98 13.77 17.23
N ALA A 78 6.46 13.12 16.19
CA ALA A 78 5.60 13.77 15.20
C ALA A 78 4.29 14.31 15.80
N ILE A 79 3.84 15.46 15.29
CA ILE A 79 2.64 16.17 15.74
C ILE A 79 1.39 15.59 15.08
N GLY A 80 0.42 15.21 15.90
CA GLY A 80 -0.94 14.90 15.47
C GLY A 80 -1.57 13.73 16.24
N PRO A 81 -2.77 13.28 15.82
CA PRO A 81 -3.46 12.18 16.50
C PRO A 81 -2.70 10.87 16.30
N ARG A 82 -2.18 10.29 17.37
CA ARG A 82 -1.47 9.00 17.35
C ARG A 82 -2.47 7.88 17.13
N ILE A 83 -2.21 7.01 16.16
CA ILE A 83 -3.06 5.86 15.85
C ILE A 83 -2.21 4.61 15.63
N ILE A 84 -2.81 3.45 15.92
CA ILE A 84 -2.33 2.15 15.46
C ILE A 84 -3.22 1.75 14.30
N VAL A 85 -2.61 1.36 13.18
CA VAL A 85 -3.30 0.73 12.06
C VAL A 85 -2.87 -0.72 12.05
N HIS A 86 -3.83 -1.63 12.11
CA HIS A 86 -3.58 -3.06 12.14
C HIS A 86 -4.65 -3.81 11.35
N GLY A 87 -4.33 -5.02 10.93
CA GLY A 87 -5.22 -5.86 10.12
C GLY A 87 -4.60 -7.20 9.79
N GLN A 88 -5.25 -7.96 8.93
CA GLN A 88 -4.74 -9.21 8.39
C GLN A 88 -4.74 -9.17 6.87
N VAL A 89 -3.65 -9.60 6.25
CA VAL A 89 -3.58 -9.88 4.82
C VAL A 89 -4.16 -11.27 4.60
N MET A 90 -5.20 -11.35 3.79
CA MET A 90 -5.90 -12.61 3.49
C MET A 90 -6.04 -12.77 1.97
N ASP A 91 -6.02 -14.02 1.52
CA ASP A 91 -6.40 -14.35 0.15
C ASP A 91 -7.93 -14.52 0.00
N GLN A 92 -8.38 -14.75 -1.23
CA GLN A 92 -9.82 -14.90 -1.56
C GLN A 92 -10.47 -16.15 -0.96
N ASN A 93 -9.69 -17.11 -0.48
CA ASN A 93 -10.17 -18.31 0.22
C ASN A 93 -10.20 -18.11 1.74
N GLY A 94 -9.91 -16.91 2.22
CA GLY A 94 -9.88 -16.57 3.64
C GLY A 94 -8.63 -17.09 4.37
N ARG A 95 -7.55 -17.42 3.65
CA ARG A 95 -6.29 -17.85 4.26
C ARG A 95 -5.44 -16.62 4.56
N GLY A 96 -4.94 -16.52 5.80
CA GLY A 96 -3.93 -15.53 6.15
C GLY A 96 -2.67 -15.71 5.31
N VAL A 97 -2.10 -14.61 4.81
CA VAL A 97 -0.91 -14.63 3.95
C VAL A 97 0.32 -14.22 4.76
N PRO A 98 1.16 -15.19 5.18
CA PRO A 98 2.30 -14.90 6.03
C PRO A 98 3.48 -14.34 5.26
N HIS A 99 4.36 -13.63 5.97
CA HIS A 99 5.65 -13.17 5.49
C HIS A 99 5.58 -12.29 4.23
N VAL A 100 4.50 -11.51 4.06
CA VAL A 100 4.37 -10.55 2.96
C VAL A 100 4.78 -9.16 3.39
N LEU A 101 5.45 -8.46 2.49
CA LEU A 101 5.79 -7.05 2.66
C LEU A 101 4.53 -6.18 2.54
N VAL A 102 4.28 -5.38 3.58
CA VAL A 102 3.24 -4.34 3.61
C VAL A 102 3.92 -2.99 3.66
N GLU A 103 3.80 -2.20 2.60
CA GLU A 103 4.35 -0.84 2.50
C GLU A 103 3.24 0.20 2.61
N PHE A 104 3.55 1.32 3.28
CA PHE A 104 2.60 2.41 3.47
C PHE A 104 3.29 3.76 3.43
N TRP A 105 2.58 4.76 2.91
CA TRP A 105 3.04 6.14 2.87
C TRP A 105 1.85 7.08 3.03
N GLN A 106 2.06 8.26 3.61
CA GLN A 106 0.98 9.20 3.88
C GLN A 106 1.49 10.64 4.03
N ALA A 107 0.54 11.58 4.00
CA ALA A 107 0.78 12.96 4.43
C ALA A 107 0.89 13.05 5.96
N ASN A 108 1.40 14.18 6.45
CA ASN A 108 1.35 14.51 7.88
C ASN A 108 -0.07 14.89 8.36
N ALA A 109 -0.21 15.25 9.64
CA ALA A 109 -1.50 15.66 10.23
C ALA A 109 -2.17 16.86 9.53
N GLY A 110 -1.39 17.70 8.83
CA GLY A 110 -1.87 18.84 8.06
C GLY A 110 -2.19 18.54 6.59
N GLY A 111 -2.02 17.30 6.14
CA GLY A 111 -2.21 16.93 4.73
C GLY A 111 -1.04 17.30 3.81
N ARG A 112 0.16 17.54 4.36
CA ARG A 112 1.39 17.79 3.59
C ARG A 112 2.24 16.53 3.48
N TYR A 113 2.56 16.10 2.26
CA TYR A 113 3.57 15.07 2.00
C TYR A 113 4.98 15.64 2.07
N ARG A 114 5.92 14.84 2.58
CA ARG A 114 7.35 15.09 2.46
C ARG A 114 7.84 14.73 1.04
N HIS A 115 7.38 15.47 0.04
CA HIS A 115 7.75 15.26 -1.35
C HIS A 115 7.96 16.60 -2.07
N ARG A 116 9.01 16.69 -2.89
CA ARG A 116 9.40 17.94 -3.57
C ARG A 116 8.31 18.56 -4.47
N ASN A 117 7.41 17.73 -5.00
CA ASN A 117 6.31 18.19 -5.86
C ASN A 117 5.05 18.60 -5.07
N ASP A 118 5.01 18.35 -3.76
CA ASP A 118 3.91 18.81 -2.93
C ASP A 118 4.16 20.27 -2.51
N ASN A 119 3.37 21.17 -3.11
CA ASN A 119 3.41 22.61 -2.88
C ASN A 119 2.21 23.11 -2.05
N TYR A 120 1.46 22.22 -1.39
CA TYR A 120 0.38 22.63 -0.51
C TYR A 120 0.92 23.47 0.66
N ILE A 121 0.18 24.52 1.05
CA ILE A 121 0.66 25.52 2.03
C ILE A 121 0.82 24.96 3.45
N ALA A 122 0.20 23.83 3.76
CA ALA A 122 0.32 23.21 5.07
C ALA A 122 1.81 22.94 5.39
N PRO A 123 2.25 23.20 6.64
CA PRO A 123 3.65 23.09 7.01
C PRO A 123 4.12 21.63 6.98
N ILE A 124 5.40 21.44 6.69
CA ILE A 124 6.09 20.18 6.96
C ILE A 124 6.26 20.03 8.47
N ASP A 125 5.99 18.84 8.98
CA ASP A 125 6.39 18.46 10.34
C ASP A 125 7.84 17.99 10.28
N PRO A 126 8.81 18.64 10.97
CA PRO A 126 10.21 18.26 10.90
C PRO A 126 10.51 16.84 11.41
N ASN A 127 9.65 16.26 12.25
CA ASN A 127 9.82 14.95 12.88
C ASN A 127 9.03 13.83 12.19
N PHE A 128 8.29 14.12 11.11
CA PHE A 128 7.47 13.12 10.41
C PHE A 128 7.98 12.84 8.99
N GLY A 129 8.33 11.59 8.71
CA GLY A 129 8.76 11.12 7.39
C GLY A 129 7.58 10.78 6.48
N GLY A 130 6.63 10.02 7.02
CA GLY A 130 5.40 9.63 6.32
C GLY A 130 5.52 8.38 5.46
N CYS A 131 6.53 7.53 5.65
CA CYS A 131 6.61 6.22 5.02
C CYS A 131 7.08 5.16 6.01
N GLY A 132 6.70 3.91 5.75
CA GLY A 132 7.12 2.76 6.53
C GLY A 132 6.71 1.46 5.87
N ARG A 133 7.11 0.36 6.52
CA ARG A 133 6.87 -0.99 6.04
C ARG A 133 6.94 -2.00 7.17
N THR A 134 6.30 -3.14 6.98
CA THR A 134 6.36 -4.29 7.90
C THR A 134 6.20 -5.60 7.14
N ILE A 135 6.56 -6.73 7.75
CA ILE A 135 6.29 -8.08 7.24
C ILE A 135 5.14 -8.66 8.05
N SER A 136 4.14 -9.24 7.39
CA SER A 136 3.05 -9.94 8.07
C SER A 136 3.53 -11.18 8.83
N ASP A 137 2.91 -11.47 9.97
CA ASP A 137 3.24 -12.65 10.77
C ASP A 137 2.69 -13.96 10.18
N GLU A 138 2.84 -15.07 10.90
CA GLU A 138 2.39 -16.41 10.49
C GLU A 138 0.88 -16.50 10.19
N THR A 139 0.08 -15.59 10.74
CA THR A 139 -1.37 -15.51 10.50
C THR A 139 -1.75 -14.49 9.43
N GLY A 140 -0.77 -13.79 8.86
CA GLY A 140 -0.97 -12.66 7.97
C GLY A 140 -1.27 -11.34 8.69
N TYR A 141 -1.18 -11.29 10.03
CA TYR A 141 -1.42 -10.06 10.78
C TYR A 141 -0.27 -9.06 10.60
N TYR A 142 -0.62 -7.79 10.56
CA TYR A 142 0.33 -6.68 10.50
C TYR A 142 -0.15 -5.54 11.40
N TYR A 143 0.80 -4.71 11.85
CA TYR A 143 0.48 -3.44 12.47
C TYR A 143 1.58 -2.40 12.22
N PHE A 144 1.19 -1.13 12.29
CA PHE A 144 2.11 -0.01 12.36
C PHE A 144 1.53 1.13 13.19
N ARG A 145 2.42 1.96 13.72
CA ARG A 145 2.09 3.17 14.48
C ARG A 145 2.34 4.39 13.60
N THR A 146 1.41 5.34 13.62
CA THR A 146 1.53 6.55 12.82
C THR A 146 0.73 7.72 13.43
N ILE A 147 0.78 8.86 12.75
CA ILE A 147 -0.09 10.00 12.95
C ILE A 147 -1.24 9.94 11.94
N LYS A 148 -2.49 10.16 12.38
CA LYS A 148 -3.64 10.24 11.47
C LYS A 148 -3.41 11.36 10.44
N PRO A 149 -3.40 11.06 9.12
CA PRO A 149 -3.14 12.07 8.10
C PRO A 149 -4.28 13.08 8.03
N GLY A 150 -3.94 14.33 7.71
CA GLY A 150 -4.92 15.34 7.35
C GLY A 150 -5.48 15.11 5.93
N PRO A 151 -6.72 15.56 5.65
CA PRO A 151 -7.17 15.71 4.26
C PRO A 151 -6.33 16.76 3.54
N TYR A 152 -6.28 16.70 2.20
CA TYR A 152 -5.52 17.67 1.41
C TYR A 152 -6.20 18.05 0.10
N PRO A 153 -6.01 19.29 -0.38
CA PRO A 153 -6.55 19.73 -1.65
C PRO A 153 -5.71 19.19 -2.81
N TRP A 154 -6.34 18.96 -3.96
CA TRP A 154 -5.64 18.54 -5.16
C TRP A 154 -6.32 19.08 -6.41
N ARG A 155 -5.54 19.30 -7.47
CA ARG A 155 -5.99 19.98 -8.70
C ARG A 155 -6.75 19.04 -9.63
N ASN A 156 -7.91 18.55 -9.19
CA ASN A 156 -8.85 17.81 -10.04
C ASN A 156 -9.99 18.73 -10.52
N TYR A 157 -10.95 19.03 -9.67
CA TYR A 157 -11.90 20.14 -9.85
C TYR A 157 -11.47 21.36 -9.03
N ALA A 158 -12.21 22.47 -9.15
CA ALA A 158 -11.85 23.73 -8.51
C ALA A 158 -11.67 23.64 -6.99
N ASN A 159 -12.42 22.77 -6.31
CA ASN A 159 -12.36 22.58 -4.86
C ASN A 159 -12.34 21.09 -4.48
N SER A 160 -11.48 20.29 -5.13
CA SER A 160 -11.34 18.87 -4.79
C SER A 160 -10.42 18.66 -3.60
N TRP A 161 -10.91 17.87 -2.64
CA TRP A 161 -10.16 17.42 -1.47
C TRP A 161 -10.11 15.91 -1.43
N ARG A 162 -8.96 15.35 -1.07
CA ARG A 162 -8.85 13.94 -0.70
C ARG A 162 -9.27 13.79 0.77
N PRO A 163 -10.00 12.73 1.14
CA PRO A 163 -10.19 12.38 2.54
C PRO A 163 -8.82 12.06 3.18
N ALA A 164 -8.78 12.02 4.51
CA ALA A 164 -7.64 11.43 5.21
C ALA A 164 -7.44 9.98 4.71
N HIS A 165 -6.26 9.65 4.20
CA HIS A 165 -5.90 8.32 3.73
C HIS A 165 -4.42 8.04 3.95
N ILE A 166 -4.11 6.76 4.10
CA ILE A 166 -2.78 6.17 4.09
C ILE A 166 -2.71 5.37 2.81
#